data_AF-A0A4S8KIB4-F1
#
_entry.id   AF-A0A4S8KIB4-F1
#
_cell.length_a   1.000
_cell.length_b   1.000
_cell.length_c   1.000
_cell.angle_alpha   90.00
_cell.angle_beta   90.00
_cell.angle_gamma   90.00
#
_symmetry.space_group_name_H-M   'P 1'
#
loop_
_entity.id
_entity.type
_entity.pdbx_description
1 polymer ?
#
loop_
_entity_poly.entity_id
_entity_poly.type
_entity_poly.pdbx_seq_one_letter_code
_entity_poly.pdbx_strand_id
1 'polypeptide(L)'
;ITLRRETGAPQGGEQGYDIALTTSPVQEGVSEAGNWPDTRSSVTRNELRDIHQHFYPMLPENSTRYEATGTIPRTSDTYRIPHFTRRFEEEQPEGWNRSTHPEGARYFFHPDKNVYTDANILDADVLSEIETAMTIFFGFCTDAGFVLTSSTNLVLDVELTEKSDDKYIYKYYLVDHDNRSIFWLDELAFNEESFDICYQVKGVWSSSHIRHHIEQQYWYHCHLFPTSLTLTPDLVDELRDILMHWISGKFPCGQSRTFG
;
A
#
# COMPACT_ATOMS: atom_id res chain seq x y z
N ILE A 1 30.90 30.76 61.80
CA ILE A 1 30.06 30.34 62.95
C ILE A 1 28.69 30.01 62.36
N THR A 2 28.07 28.84 62.39
CA THR A 2 28.37 27.46 62.78
C THR A 2 27.20 26.65 62.21
N LEU A 3 27.48 25.48 61.64
CA LEU A 3 26.49 24.49 61.19
C LEU A 3 25.54 24.06 62.32
N ARG A 4 24.26 23.79 62.00
CA ARG A 4 23.50 22.72 62.65
C ARG A 4 22.53 22.05 61.66
N ARG A 5 22.74 20.75 61.51
CA ARG A 5 21.78 19.75 61.01
C ARG A 5 20.66 19.61 62.03
N GLU A 6 19.41 19.52 61.56
CA GLU A 6 18.39 18.71 62.22
C GLU A 6 17.66 17.85 61.18
N THR A 7 17.57 16.58 61.53
CA THR A 7 16.92 15.46 60.86
C THR A 7 15.43 15.45 61.18
N GLY A 8 14.58 15.19 60.19
CA GLY A 8 13.17 14.87 60.40
C GLY A 8 12.52 14.43 59.10
N ALA A 9 12.33 13.12 58.93
CA ALA A 9 11.54 12.54 57.85
C ALA A 9 10.04 12.72 58.12
N PRO A 10 9.20 13.04 57.13
CA PRO A 10 7.77 12.81 57.22
C PRO A 10 7.38 11.48 56.58
N GLN A 11 6.46 10.81 57.27
CA GLN A 11 5.85 9.51 56.99
C GLN A 11 5.24 9.43 55.58
N GLY A 12 5.44 8.26 54.95
CA GLY A 12 4.74 7.86 53.73
C GLY A 12 3.27 7.58 54.02
N GLY A 13 2.39 8.29 53.32
CA GLY A 13 1.00 7.90 53.12
C GLY A 13 0.87 7.25 51.75
N GLU A 14 0.53 5.96 51.71
CA GLU A 14 0.03 5.29 50.51
C GLU A 14 -1.30 5.93 50.12
N GLN A 15 -1.30 6.77 49.08
CA GLN A 15 -2.51 7.08 48.35
C GLN A 15 -2.61 6.07 47.20
N GLY A 16 -3.43 5.04 47.40
CA GLY A 16 -3.84 4.13 46.34
C GLY A 16 -4.57 4.93 45.28
N TYR A 17 -3.91 5.14 44.14
CA TYR A 17 -4.59 5.56 42.92
C TYR A 17 -5.17 4.31 42.28
N ASP A 18 -6.46 4.06 42.50
CA ASP A 18 -7.24 3.15 41.66
C ASP A 18 -7.33 3.76 40.27
N ILE A 19 -6.37 3.42 39.41
CA ILE A 19 -6.49 3.68 37.97
C ILE A 19 -7.47 2.64 37.43
N ALA A 20 -8.74 3.04 37.36
CA ALA A 20 -9.72 2.31 36.57
C ALA A 20 -9.28 2.38 35.10
N LEU A 21 -8.56 1.35 34.64
CA LEU A 21 -8.33 1.07 33.22
C LEU A 21 -9.70 0.77 32.61
N THR A 22 -10.38 1.82 32.17
CA THR A 22 -11.53 1.69 31.29
C THR A 22 -10.94 1.33 29.94
N THR A 23 -10.81 0.04 29.66
CA THR A 23 -10.57 -0.42 28.29
C THR A 23 -11.81 -0.03 27.50
N SER A 24 -11.68 0.99 26.66
CA SER A 24 -12.70 1.27 25.64
C SER A 24 -12.87 -0.03 24.84
N PRO A 25 -14.11 -0.52 24.66
CA PRO A 25 -14.33 -1.51 23.62
C PRO A 25 -13.84 -0.86 22.32
N VAL A 26 -13.03 -1.60 21.56
CA VAL A 26 -12.94 -1.35 20.12
C VAL A 26 -14.39 -1.18 19.67
N GLN A 27 -14.74 -0.01 19.17
CA GLN A 27 -16.03 0.19 18.56
C GLN A 27 -16.08 -0.75 17.36
N GLU A 28 -16.59 -1.96 17.57
CA GLU A 28 -17.35 -2.64 16.55
C GLU A 28 -18.52 -1.71 16.25
N GLY A 29 -18.26 -0.75 15.36
CA GLY A 29 -19.31 -0.18 14.56
C GLY A 29 -19.93 -1.34 13.82
N VAL A 30 -20.97 -1.93 14.41
CA VAL A 30 -22.00 -2.62 13.65
C VAL A 30 -22.68 -1.50 12.85
N SER A 31 -22.04 -1.12 11.74
CA SER A 31 -22.79 -0.56 10.62
C SER A 31 -23.71 -1.70 10.21
N GLU A 32 -24.99 -1.57 10.59
CA GLU A 32 -26.08 -2.34 10.01
C GLU A 32 -25.77 -2.56 8.54
N ALA A 33 -25.77 -3.82 8.12
CA ALA A 33 -25.50 -4.22 6.75
C ALA A 33 -26.21 -3.23 5.82
N GLY A 34 -25.42 -2.31 5.27
CA GLY A 34 -25.88 -1.43 4.22
C GLY A 34 -26.25 -2.40 3.13
N ASN A 35 -27.55 -2.58 2.93
CA ASN A 35 -28.10 -3.24 1.76
C ASN A 35 -27.49 -2.49 0.59
N TRP A 36 -26.37 -3.01 0.07
CA TRP A 36 -25.91 -2.64 -1.24
C TRP A 36 -27.12 -2.91 -2.13
N PRO A 37 -27.70 -1.90 -2.78
CA PRO A 37 -28.72 -2.20 -3.77
C PRO A 37 -28.03 -3.17 -4.71
N ASP A 38 -28.58 -4.38 -4.84
CA ASP A 38 -28.22 -5.32 -5.88
C ASP A 38 -28.59 -4.64 -7.20
N THR A 39 -27.79 -3.67 -7.62
CA THR A 39 -27.78 -3.07 -8.94
C THR A 39 -27.16 -4.11 -9.85
N ARG A 40 -27.86 -5.24 -9.99
CA ARG A 40 -28.04 -5.96 -11.23
C ARG A 40 -28.79 -5.06 -12.23
N SER A 41 -28.26 -3.86 -12.44
CA SER A 41 -28.38 -3.20 -13.74
C SER A 41 -27.58 -4.09 -14.69
N SER A 42 -28.21 -4.50 -15.77
CA SER A 42 -27.67 -5.37 -16.81
C SER A 42 -26.52 -4.70 -17.57
N VAL A 43 -25.40 -4.47 -16.88
CA VAL A 43 -24.12 -4.20 -17.52
C VAL A 43 -23.68 -5.57 -18.03
N THR A 44 -23.45 -5.68 -19.34
CA THR A 44 -22.72 -6.81 -19.91
C THR A 44 -21.43 -6.96 -19.11
N ARG A 45 -21.31 -8.04 -18.31
CA ARG A 45 -20.11 -8.40 -17.54
C ARG A 45 -19.02 -8.87 -18.49
N ASN A 46 -18.57 -7.99 -19.37
CA ASN A 46 -17.34 -8.26 -20.09
C ASN A 46 -16.23 -7.88 -19.15
N GLU A 47 -15.31 -8.80 -18.89
CA GLU A 47 -14.09 -8.48 -18.17
C GLU A 47 -13.18 -7.63 -19.05
N LEU A 48 -12.28 -6.86 -18.45
CA LEU A 48 -11.29 -6.09 -19.20
C LEU A 48 -10.45 -7.04 -20.06
N ARG A 49 -10.06 -8.19 -19.52
CA ARG A 49 -9.29 -9.21 -20.24
C ARG A 49 -10.05 -9.84 -21.41
N ASP A 50 -11.39 -9.89 -21.37
CA ASP A 50 -12.21 -10.48 -22.44
C ASP A 50 -12.16 -9.62 -23.70
N ILE A 51 -12.13 -8.29 -23.51
CA ILE A 51 -12.04 -7.31 -24.60
C ILE A 51 -10.59 -7.03 -24.96
N HIS A 52 -9.70 -7.00 -23.97
CA HIS A 52 -8.29 -6.65 -24.10
C HIS A 52 -7.40 -7.72 -23.47
N GLN A 53 -7.07 -8.74 -24.27
CA GLN A 53 -6.40 -9.97 -23.82
C GLN A 53 -5.01 -9.79 -23.19
N HIS A 54 -4.39 -8.62 -23.32
CA HIS A 54 -3.07 -8.32 -22.75
C HIS A 54 -3.15 -7.71 -21.34
N PHE A 55 -4.35 -7.42 -20.83
CA PHE A 55 -4.53 -6.97 -19.46
C PHE A 55 -4.63 -8.14 -18.49
N TYR A 56 -3.83 -8.09 -17.44
CA TYR A 56 -3.80 -9.07 -16.39
C TYR A 56 -3.93 -8.38 -15.02
N PRO A 57 -4.89 -8.78 -14.19
CA PRO A 57 -4.94 -8.31 -12.82
C PRO A 57 -3.74 -8.87 -12.04
N MET A 58 -3.22 -8.07 -11.12
CA MET A 58 -2.04 -8.40 -10.31
C MET A 58 -2.30 -8.04 -8.83
N LEU A 59 -1.71 -8.80 -7.90
CA LEU A 59 -1.61 -8.39 -6.50
C LEU A 59 -0.40 -7.48 -6.26
N PRO A 60 -0.49 -6.49 -5.37
CA PRO A 60 0.66 -5.68 -4.96
C PRO A 60 1.89 -6.51 -4.57
N GLU A 61 1.71 -7.63 -3.87
CA GLU A 61 2.82 -8.51 -3.48
C GLU A 61 3.56 -9.15 -4.66
N ASN A 62 2.94 -9.24 -5.84
CA ASN A 62 3.53 -9.78 -7.07
C ASN A 62 4.32 -8.73 -7.86
N SER A 63 4.57 -7.55 -7.29
CA SER A 63 5.42 -6.52 -7.90
C SER A 63 6.83 -7.06 -8.13
N THR A 64 7.33 -6.89 -9.35
CA THR A 64 8.68 -7.32 -9.76
C THR A 64 9.77 -6.29 -9.40
N ARG A 65 9.43 -5.23 -8.64
CA ARG A 65 10.36 -4.16 -8.25
C ARG A 65 11.68 -4.68 -7.70
N TYR A 66 11.64 -5.69 -6.83
CA TYR A 66 12.84 -6.24 -6.18
C TYR A 66 13.60 -7.26 -7.05
N GLU A 67 13.04 -7.66 -8.18
CA GLU A 67 13.65 -8.58 -9.14
C GLU A 67 14.36 -7.83 -10.27
N ALA A 68 13.95 -6.58 -10.54
CA ALA A 68 14.48 -5.71 -11.56
C ALA A 68 15.94 -5.30 -11.28
N THR A 69 16.88 -6.12 -11.72
CA THR A 69 18.33 -5.84 -11.62
C THR A 69 18.81 -5.05 -12.83
N GLY A 70 18.56 -3.73 -12.81
CA GLY A 70 19.20 -2.80 -13.74
C GLY A 70 20.73 -2.85 -13.56
N THR A 71 21.46 -3.28 -14.59
CA THR A 71 22.93 -3.28 -14.54
C THR A 71 23.45 -1.94 -15.04
N ILE A 72 24.03 -1.15 -14.13
CA ILE A 72 24.76 0.05 -14.52
C ILE A 72 26.14 -0.36 -15.05
N PRO A 73 26.52 0.05 -16.27
CA PRO A 73 27.86 -0.21 -16.79
C PRO A 73 28.92 0.32 -15.82
N ARG A 74 29.93 -0.49 -15.51
CA ARG A 74 31.07 -0.07 -14.69
C ARG A 74 32.00 0.81 -15.54
N THR A 75 31.66 2.07 -15.72
CA THR A 75 32.58 3.07 -16.32
C THR A 75 33.41 3.75 -15.23
N SER A 76 34.63 4.14 -15.57
CA SER A 76 35.55 4.86 -14.67
C SER A 76 35.37 6.38 -14.73
N ASP A 77 34.28 6.86 -15.32
CA ASP A 77 34.05 8.28 -15.51
C ASP A 77 33.80 8.96 -14.16
N THR A 78 34.58 9.98 -13.87
CA THR A 78 34.45 10.72 -12.62
C THR A 78 33.42 11.82 -12.79
N TYR A 79 32.21 11.61 -12.27
CA TYR A 79 31.23 12.68 -12.12
C TYR A 79 31.72 13.68 -11.04
N ARG A 80 31.81 14.97 -11.39
CA ARG A 80 32.20 16.05 -10.48
C ARG A 80 30.96 16.86 -10.10
N ILE A 81 30.56 16.77 -8.84
CA ILE A 81 29.47 17.61 -8.29
C ILE A 81 29.95 19.06 -8.24
N PRO A 82 29.30 20.00 -8.95
CA PRO A 82 29.70 21.41 -8.92
C PRO A 82 29.58 22.02 -7.51
N HIS A 83 30.42 23.02 -7.21
CA HIS A 83 30.31 23.78 -5.96
C HIS A 83 28.93 24.41 -5.82
N PHE A 84 28.38 24.39 -4.60
CA PHE A 84 27.07 24.94 -4.26
C PHE A 84 25.87 24.27 -4.94
N THR A 85 26.05 23.08 -5.52
CA THR A 85 24.93 22.26 -5.99
C THR A 85 24.06 21.83 -4.80
N ARG A 86 22.80 22.27 -4.79
CA ARG A 86 21.81 21.91 -3.75
C ARG A 86 20.67 21.05 -4.30
N ARG A 87 20.56 20.94 -5.61
CA ARG A 87 19.49 20.23 -6.33
C ARG A 87 20.12 19.49 -7.50
N PHE A 88 19.62 18.28 -7.72
CA PHE A 88 19.93 17.50 -8.91
C PHE A 88 18.65 17.47 -9.72
N GLU A 89 18.71 18.00 -10.93
CA GLU A 89 17.62 17.84 -11.88
C GLU A 89 17.61 16.40 -12.34
N GLU A 90 16.42 15.85 -12.41
CA GLU A 90 16.23 14.47 -12.80
C GLU A 90 15.05 14.47 -13.78
N GLU A 91 15.23 13.77 -14.88
CA GLU A 91 14.29 13.75 -16.00
C GLU A 91 12.96 13.08 -15.59
N GLN A 92 11.86 13.59 -16.13
CA GLN A 92 10.55 12.97 -16.04
C GLN A 92 9.74 13.31 -17.31
N PRO A 93 8.89 12.39 -17.79
CA PRO A 93 7.99 12.69 -18.91
C PRO A 93 6.98 13.78 -18.55
N GLU A 94 6.45 14.46 -19.56
CA GLU A 94 5.38 15.44 -19.38
C GLU A 94 4.12 14.76 -18.80
N GLY A 95 3.45 15.41 -17.85
CA GLY A 95 2.28 14.83 -17.17
C GLY A 95 2.61 13.83 -16.06
N TRP A 96 3.89 13.48 -15.86
CA TRP A 96 4.32 12.54 -14.83
C TRP A 96 5.19 13.21 -13.76
N ASN A 97 4.96 12.83 -12.51
CA ASN A 97 5.81 13.16 -11.38
C ASN A 97 6.66 11.94 -11.03
N ARG A 98 7.98 12.13 -11.01
CA ARG A 98 8.89 11.10 -10.49
C ARG A 98 8.99 11.22 -8.97
N SER A 99 8.92 10.08 -8.30
CA SER A 99 9.12 9.96 -6.85
C SER A 99 10.18 8.91 -6.55
N THR A 100 10.85 9.08 -5.42
CA THR A 100 11.88 8.15 -4.95
C THR A 100 11.35 7.43 -3.71
N HIS A 101 11.27 6.11 -3.80
CA HIS A 101 11.00 5.21 -2.69
C HIS A 101 12.07 5.40 -1.59
N PRO A 102 11.73 5.25 -0.30
CA PRO A 102 12.70 5.35 0.80
C PRO A 102 13.92 4.43 0.66
N GLU A 103 13.80 3.32 -0.08
CA GLU A 103 14.91 2.40 -0.37
C GLU A 103 15.74 2.81 -1.61
N GLY A 104 15.40 3.92 -2.26
CA GLY A 104 16.16 4.51 -3.38
C GLY A 104 15.63 4.16 -4.77
N ALA A 105 14.72 3.19 -4.91
CA ALA A 105 14.06 2.89 -6.18
C ALA A 105 13.15 4.05 -6.60
N ARG A 106 13.03 4.31 -7.90
CA ARG A 106 12.14 5.36 -8.43
C ARG A 106 10.82 4.75 -8.91
N TYR A 107 9.77 5.54 -8.84
CA TYR A 107 8.46 5.25 -9.42
C TYR A 107 7.84 6.54 -9.94
N PHE A 108 6.76 6.41 -10.70
CA PHE A 108 6.13 7.54 -11.37
C PHE A 108 4.64 7.61 -11.04
N PHE A 109 4.14 8.84 -10.98
CA PHE A 109 2.74 9.14 -10.68
C PHE A 109 2.19 10.16 -11.68
N HIS A 110 1.04 9.85 -12.28
CA HIS A 110 0.29 10.74 -13.16
C HIS A 110 -0.84 11.42 -12.34
N PRO A 111 -0.66 12.68 -11.89
CA PRO A 111 -1.60 13.34 -10.97
C PRO A 111 -3.01 13.51 -11.54
N ASP A 112 -3.15 13.81 -12.84
CA ASP A 112 -4.48 14.07 -13.40
C ASP A 112 -5.34 12.82 -13.56
N LYS A 113 -4.71 11.64 -13.64
CA LYS A 113 -5.38 10.35 -13.87
C LYS A 113 -5.28 9.41 -12.67
N ASN A 114 -4.61 9.83 -11.59
CA ASN A 114 -4.31 9.02 -10.41
C ASN A 114 -3.67 7.65 -10.72
N VAL A 115 -2.69 7.64 -11.64
CA VAL A 115 -2.00 6.41 -12.07
C VAL A 115 -0.59 6.34 -11.50
N TYR A 116 -0.25 5.22 -10.88
CA TYR A 116 1.10 4.88 -10.46
C TYR A 116 1.71 3.82 -11.36
N THR A 117 3.02 3.89 -11.55
CA THR A 117 3.78 2.85 -12.24
C THR A 117 5.19 2.75 -11.68
N ASP A 118 5.68 1.51 -11.56
CA ASP A 118 7.11 1.21 -11.32
C ASP A 118 7.88 1.01 -12.64
N ALA A 119 7.19 1.01 -13.79
CA ALA A 119 7.79 0.87 -15.10
C ALA A 119 8.79 2.01 -15.38
N ASN A 120 9.86 1.69 -16.11
CA ASN A 120 10.84 2.69 -16.51
C ASN A 120 10.33 3.56 -17.67
N ILE A 121 9.41 4.49 -17.39
CA ILE A 121 8.84 5.41 -18.39
C ILE A 121 9.81 6.50 -18.89
N LEU A 122 11.09 6.45 -18.49
CA LEU A 122 12.13 7.24 -19.16
C LEU A 122 12.54 6.61 -20.50
N ASP A 123 12.26 5.32 -20.68
CA ASP A 123 12.29 4.68 -21.97
C ASP A 123 11.03 5.07 -22.75
N ALA A 124 11.22 5.67 -23.93
CA ALA A 124 10.13 6.16 -24.76
C ALA A 124 9.19 5.04 -25.23
N ASP A 125 9.71 3.83 -25.45
CA ASP A 125 8.88 2.68 -25.85
C ASP A 125 7.98 2.27 -24.67
N VAL A 126 8.52 2.21 -23.46
CA VAL A 126 7.76 1.85 -22.24
C VAL A 126 6.71 2.92 -21.93
N LEU A 127 7.06 4.21 -22.06
CA LEU A 127 6.10 5.31 -21.88
C LEU A 127 4.93 5.20 -22.87
N SER A 128 5.22 4.94 -24.15
CA SER A 128 4.19 4.77 -25.18
C SER A 128 3.23 3.61 -24.85
N GLU A 129 3.76 2.51 -24.34
CA GLU A 129 2.96 1.36 -23.91
C GLU A 129 2.08 1.68 -22.69
N ILE A 130 2.64 2.36 -21.69
CA ILE A 130 1.87 2.82 -20.52
C ILE A 130 0.74 3.76 -20.94
N GLU A 131 0.98 4.74 -21.81
CA GLU A 131 -0.06 5.68 -22.25
C GLU A 131 -1.15 4.99 -23.09
N THR A 132 -0.76 4.03 -23.92
CA THR A 132 -1.69 3.19 -24.69
C THR A 132 -2.58 2.37 -23.75
N ALA A 133 -1.97 1.69 -22.78
CA ALA A 133 -2.67 0.89 -21.79
C ALA A 133 -3.61 1.76 -20.92
N MET A 134 -3.19 2.95 -20.49
CA MET A 134 -4.07 3.90 -19.80
C MET A 134 -5.27 4.27 -20.67
N THR A 135 -5.06 4.60 -21.94
CA THR A 135 -6.14 4.99 -22.86
C THR A 135 -7.16 3.86 -23.02
N ILE A 136 -6.69 2.62 -23.19
CA ILE A 136 -7.54 1.43 -23.27
C ILE A 136 -8.32 1.23 -21.96
N PHE A 137 -7.63 1.28 -20.82
CA PHE A 137 -8.22 1.05 -19.50
C PHE A 137 -9.34 2.05 -19.19
N PHE A 138 -9.08 3.34 -19.37
CA PHE A 138 -10.09 4.39 -19.12
C PHE A 138 -11.23 4.36 -20.15
N GLY A 139 -10.94 3.98 -21.40
CA GLY A 139 -11.96 3.72 -22.42
C GLY A 139 -12.92 2.61 -21.98
N PHE A 140 -12.36 1.48 -21.53
CA PHE A 140 -13.14 0.37 -20.99
C PHE A 140 -13.99 0.78 -19.77
N CYS A 141 -13.42 1.53 -18.80
CA CYS A 141 -14.19 2.04 -17.66
C CYS A 141 -15.37 2.90 -18.12
N THR A 142 -15.17 3.76 -19.12
CA THR A 142 -16.22 4.62 -19.68
C THR A 142 -17.32 3.80 -20.33
N ASP A 143 -16.95 2.81 -21.16
CA ASP A 143 -17.89 1.94 -21.87
C ASP A 143 -18.68 1.02 -20.92
N ALA A 144 -18.03 0.55 -19.84
CA ALA A 144 -18.66 -0.23 -18.79
C ALA A 144 -19.52 0.61 -17.82
N GLY A 145 -19.45 1.95 -17.91
CA GLY A 145 -20.13 2.86 -16.99
C GLY A 145 -19.53 2.86 -15.57
N PHE A 146 -18.27 2.42 -15.43
CA PHE A 146 -17.56 2.40 -14.16
C PHE A 146 -16.88 3.75 -13.90
N VAL A 147 -17.26 4.40 -12.79
CA VAL A 147 -16.74 5.72 -12.42
C VAL A 147 -15.66 5.58 -11.37
N LEU A 148 -14.42 5.91 -11.74
CA LEU A 148 -13.30 6.00 -10.79
C LEU A 148 -13.45 7.24 -9.92
N THR A 149 -13.44 7.06 -8.60
CA THR A 149 -13.48 8.17 -7.64
C THR A 149 -12.12 8.86 -7.57
N SER A 150 -12.10 10.09 -7.04
CA SER A 150 -10.84 10.80 -6.76
C SER A 150 -9.97 10.11 -5.70
N SER A 151 -10.57 9.27 -4.86
CA SER A 151 -9.88 8.44 -3.86
C SER A 151 -9.38 7.10 -4.42
N THR A 152 -9.67 6.80 -5.69
CA THR A 152 -9.19 5.58 -6.34
C THR A 152 -7.86 5.84 -7.03
N ASN A 153 -6.89 4.95 -6.84
CA ASN A 153 -5.64 4.94 -7.60
C ASN A 153 -5.58 3.71 -8.50
N LEU A 154 -5.05 3.89 -9.71
CA LEU A 154 -4.72 2.81 -10.61
C LEU A 154 -3.21 2.56 -10.53
N VAL A 155 -2.81 1.32 -10.35
CA VAL A 155 -1.43 0.91 -10.60
C VAL A 155 -1.38 0.16 -11.91
N LEU A 156 -0.47 0.57 -12.78
CA LEU A 156 -0.29 -0.02 -14.10
C LEU A 156 1.20 -0.29 -14.33
N ASP A 157 1.52 -1.49 -14.79
CA ASP A 157 2.88 -1.90 -15.11
C ASP A 157 2.91 -2.58 -16.49
N VAL A 158 4.06 -2.49 -17.15
CA VAL A 158 4.29 -3.05 -18.49
C VAL A 158 5.42 -4.05 -18.40
N GLU A 159 5.14 -5.29 -18.79
CA GLU A 159 6.17 -6.33 -18.89
C GLU A 159 6.33 -6.81 -20.33
N LEU A 160 7.60 -7.03 -20.71
CA LEU A 160 7.95 -7.67 -21.97
C LEU A 160 7.77 -9.18 -21.81
N THR A 161 7.02 -9.80 -22.71
CA THR A 161 6.85 -11.25 -22.74
C THR A 161 7.61 -11.85 -23.91
N GLU A 162 8.46 -12.84 -23.63
CA GLU A 162 9.20 -13.59 -24.65
C GLU A 162 8.37 -14.75 -25.23
N LYS A 163 7.17 -15.01 -24.69
CA LYS A 163 6.41 -16.26 -24.89
C LYS A 163 5.17 -16.14 -25.79
N SER A 164 4.79 -14.94 -26.21
CA SER A 164 3.60 -14.68 -27.05
C SER A 164 3.98 -13.92 -28.33
N ASP A 165 3.07 -13.93 -29.33
CA ASP A 165 3.18 -13.05 -30.51
C ASP A 165 3.12 -11.57 -30.12
N ASP A 166 2.48 -11.27 -28.98
CA ASP A 166 2.40 -9.92 -28.41
C ASP A 166 3.65 -9.62 -27.59
N LYS A 167 4.24 -8.43 -27.82
CA LYS A 167 5.50 -8.02 -27.22
C LYS A 167 5.36 -7.56 -25.76
N TYR A 168 4.18 -7.10 -25.35
CA TYR A 168 3.93 -6.50 -24.05
C TYR A 168 2.65 -7.03 -23.40
N ILE A 169 2.68 -7.17 -22.07
CA ILE A 169 1.50 -7.40 -21.22
C ILE A 169 1.35 -6.24 -20.24
N TYR A 170 0.10 -5.94 -19.88
CA TYR A 170 -0.27 -4.87 -18.97
C TYR A 170 -0.78 -5.45 -17.66
N LYS A 171 -0.08 -5.18 -16.58
CA LYS A 171 -0.43 -5.66 -15.24
C LYS A 171 -1.07 -4.52 -14.46
N TYR A 172 -2.19 -4.79 -13.79
CA TYR A 172 -2.92 -3.72 -13.10
C TYR A 172 -3.61 -4.15 -11.81
N TYR A 173 -3.86 -3.18 -10.95
CA TYR A 173 -4.83 -3.24 -9.86
C TYR A 173 -5.33 -1.85 -9.49
N LEU A 174 -6.50 -1.80 -8.85
CA LEU A 174 -7.09 -0.58 -8.34
C LEU A 174 -6.98 -0.55 -6.81
N VAL A 175 -6.88 0.65 -6.26
CA VAL A 175 -6.72 0.91 -4.82
C VAL A 175 -7.82 1.87 -4.40
N ASP A 176 -8.58 1.49 -3.39
CA ASP A 176 -9.57 2.34 -2.72
C ASP A 176 -9.05 2.72 -1.33
N HIS A 177 -8.63 3.98 -1.19
CA HIS A 177 -8.11 4.51 0.07
C HIS A 177 -9.19 4.70 1.15
N ASP A 178 -10.44 4.91 0.76
CA ASP A 178 -11.55 5.14 1.71
C ASP A 178 -11.87 3.83 2.45
N ASN A 179 -11.84 2.71 1.72
CA ASN A 179 -12.10 1.37 2.27
C ASN A 179 -10.83 0.60 2.67
N ARG A 180 -9.64 1.18 2.48
CA ARG A 180 -8.33 0.52 2.70
C ARG A 180 -8.24 -0.84 2.02
N SER A 181 -8.63 -0.88 0.74
CA SER A 181 -8.75 -2.13 -0.02
C SER A 181 -8.16 -2.01 -1.42
N ILE A 182 -7.87 -3.15 -2.03
CA ILE A 182 -7.56 -3.24 -3.46
C ILE A 182 -8.63 -4.05 -4.18
N PHE A 183 -8.77 -3.82 -5.48
CA PHE A 183 -9.75 -4.52 -6.32
C PHE A 183 -9.34 -4.51 -7.80
N TRP A 184 -10.12 -5.21 -8.63
CA TRP A 184 -9.89 -5.37 -10.06
C TRP A 184 -11.19 -5.21 -10.86
N LEU A 185 -11.06 -5.00 -12.16
CA LEU A 185 -12.20 -5.00 -13.08
C LEU A 185 -12.53 -6.41 -13.58
N ASP A 186 -11.56 -7.33 -13.49
CA ASP A 186 -11.72 -8.75 -13.82
C ASP A 186 -12.00 -9.57 -12.55
N GLU A 187 -12.71 -10.69 -12.71
CA GLU A 187 -12.90 -11.63 -11.61
C GLU A 187 -11.57 -12.36 -11.28
N LEU A 188 -11.26 -12.45 -9.98
CA LEU A 188 -10.15 -13.23 -9.46
C LEU A 188 -10.67 -14.28 -8.48
N ALA A 189 -10.39 -15.54 -8.79
CA ALA A 189 -10.69 -16.64 -7.90
C ALA A 189 -9.70 -16.65 -6.73
N PHE A 190 -10.21 -16.67 -5.50
CA PHE A 190 -9.37 -16.78 -4.29
C PHE A 190 -8.82 -18.21 -4.15
N ASN A 191 -7.73 -18.50 -4.87
CA ASN A 191 -7.12 -19.82 -4.96
C ASN A 191 -5.58 -19.73 -5.06
N GLU A 192 -4.91 -20.88 -5.11
CA GLU A 192 -3.44 -21.00 -5.18
C GLU A 192 -2.82 -20.46 -6.49
N GLU A 193 -3.62 -20.19 -7.53
CA GLU A 193 -3.14 -19.63 -8.80
C GLU A 193 -3.06 -18.11 -8.74
N SER A 194 -4.02 -17.47 -8.07
CA SER A 194 -4.08 -16.00 -7.98
C SER A 194 -3.51 -15.45 -6.68
N PHE A 195 -3.52 -16.24 -5.58
CA PHE A 195 -3.15 -15.77 -4.24
C PHE A 195 -2.19 -16.76 -3.55
N ASP A 196 -0.93 -16.34 -3.37
CA ASP A 196 0.12 -17.18 -2.76
C ASP A 196 -0.22 -17.63 -1.33
N ILE A 197 -0.96 -16.81 -0.58
CA ILE A 197 -1.42 -17.14 0.77
C ILE A 197 -2.28 -18.43 0.81
N CYS A 198 -2.98 -18.75 -0.28
CA CYS A 198 -3.81 -19.94 -0.38
C CYS A 198 -2.98 -21.23 -0.34
N TYR A 199 -1.69 -21.17 -0.67
CA TYR A 199 -0.79 -22.32 -0.51
C TYR A 199 -0.69 -22.75 0.95
N GLN A 200 -0.60 -21.78 1.86
CA GLN A 200 -0.45 -22.01 3.30
C GLN A 200 -1.81 -22.14 4.01
N VAL A 201 -2.83 -21.44 3.54
CA VAL A 201 -4.15 -21.36 4.17
C VAL A 201 -5.23 -21.84 3.21
N LYS A 202 -5.53 -23.14 3.25
CA LYS A 202 -6.49 -23.77 2.34
C LYS A 202 -7.94 -23.68 2.84
N GLY A 203 -8.87 -23.52 1.90
CA GLY A 203 -10.31 -23.64 2.18
C GLY A 203 -10.94 -22.44 2.88
N VAL A 204 -10.35 -21.24 2.74
CA VAL A 204 -10.96 -20.00 3.23
C VAL A 204 -11.99 -19.50 2.22
N TRP A 205 -13.26 -19.51 2.62
CA TRP A 205 -14.38 -19.02 1.81
C TRP A 205 -15.14 -17.86 2.47
N SER A 206 -14.77 -17.51 3.71
CA SER A 206 -15.42 -16.42 4.44
C SER A 206 -14.94 -15.08 3.90
N SER A 207 -15.87 -14.25 3.46
CA SER A 207 -15.58 -12.87 3.01
C SER A 207 -14.88 -12.05 4.10
N SER A 208 -15.19 -12.28 5.38
CA SER A 208 -14.53 -11.61 6.50
C SER A 208 -13.03 -11.93 6.60
N HIS A 209 -12.63 -13.16 6.28
CA HIS A 209 -11.22 -13.56 6.29
C HIS A 209 -10.49 -13.02 5.07
N ILE A 210 -11.12 -13.10 3.89
CA ILE A 210 -10.56 -12.56 2.64
C ILE A 210 -10.35 -11.05 2.76
N ARG A 211 -11.27 -10.33 3.41
CA ARG A 211 -11.15 -8.89 3.68
C ARG A 211 -9.82 -8.53 4.34
N HIS A 212 -9.38 -9.30 5.34
CA HIS A 212 -8.10 -9.03 6.01
C HIS A 212 -6.90 -9.17 5.08
N HIS A 213 -6.93 -10.14 4.16
CA HIS A 213 -5.87 -10.28 3.17
C HIS A 213 -5.90 -9.16 2.13
N ILE A 214 -7.08 -8.73 1.67
CA ILE A 214 -7.20 -7.58 0.77
C ILE A 214 -6.69 -6.29 1.44
N GLU A 215 -7.01 -6.08 2.72
CA GLU A 215 -6.49 -4.96 3.49
C GLU A 215 -4.96 -5.05 3.68
N GLN A 216 -4.42 -6.25 3.88
CA GLN A 216 -2.96 -6.47 3.87
C GLN A 216 -2.33 -6.04 2.54
N GLN A 217 -2.92 -6.42 1.40
CA GLN A 217 -2.43 -6.00 0.09
C GLN A 217 -2.51 -4.48 -0.11
N TYR A 218 -3.53 -3.82 0.42
CA TYR A 218 -3.62 -2.35 0.44
C TYR A 218 -2.41 -1.72 1.19
N TRP A 219 -2.06 -2.26 2.36
CA TRP A 219 -0.87 -1.78 3.08
C TRP A 219 0.43 -2.07 2.32
N TYR A 220 0.48 -3.18 1.58
CA TYR A 220 1.60 -3.49 0.70
C TYR A 220 1.72 -2.48 -0.46
N HIS A 221 0.59 -2.06 -1.05
CA HIS A 221 0.59 -0.95 -2.02
C HIS A 221 1.16 0.34 -1.42
N CYS A 222 0.73 0.71 -0.19
CA CYS A 222 1.25 1.89 0.50
C CYS A 222 2.77 1.79 0.76
N HIS A 223 3.27 0.58 1.02
CA HIS A 223 4.71 0.32 1.10
C HIS A 223 5.39 0.57 -0.25
N LEU A 224 4.85 0.03 -1.35
CA LEU A 224 5.42 0.23 -2.70
C LEU A 224 5.38 1.69 -3.16
N PHE A 225 4.32 2.42 -2.85
CA PHE A 225 4.11 3.80 -3.28
C PHE A 225 3.83 4.72 -2.08
N PRO A 226 4.84 5.07 -1.26
CA PRO A 226 4.60 5.82 -0.01
C PRO A 226 3.97 7.20 -0.18
N THR A 227 3.98 7.77 -1.38
CA THR A 227 3.33 9.04 -1.68
C THR A 227 1.84 8.92 -1.99
N SER A 228 1.29 7.71 -2.18
CA SER A 228 -0.15 7.52 -2.39
C SER A 228 -0.96 7.70 -1.11
N LEU A 229 -0.37 7.38 0.05
CA LEU A 229 -1.03 7.49 1.33
C LEU A 229 -0.92 8.92 1.90
N THR A 230 -2.05 9.59 2.04
CA THR A 230 -2.14 10.84 2.80
C THR A 230 -2.17 10.55 4.29
N LEU A 231 -1.14 10.96 5.02
CA LEU A 231 -1.08 10.79 6.47
C LEU A 231 -2.00 11.80 7.18
N THR A 232 -3.10 11.32 7.75
CA THR A 232 -3.98 12.10 8.62
C THR A 232 -3.60 11.95 10.09
N PRO A 233 -3.96 12.91 10.97
CA PRO A 233 -3.75 12.78 12.41
C PRO A 233 -4.38 11.50 12.99
N ASP A 234 -5.58 11.15 12.51
CA ASP A 234 -6.30 9.95 12.96
C ASP A 234 -5.54 8.68 12.63
N LEU A 235 -4.94 8.60 11.44
CA LEU A 235 -4.12 7.46 11.04
C LEU A 235 -2.83 7.37 11.86
N VAL A 236 -2.22 8.51 12.18
CA VAL A 236 -1.04 8.57 13.05
C VAL A 236 -1.38 8.11 14.47
N ASP A 237 -2.55 8.51 14.99
CA ASP A 237 -3.04 8.08 16.29
C ASP A 237 -3.33 6.56 16.32
N GLU A 238 -3.97 6.03 15.28
CA GLU A 238 -4.19 4.58 15.12
C GLU A 238 -2.86 3.80 15.13
N LEU A 239 -1.88 4.23 14.33
CA LEU A 239 -0.56 3.61 14.28
C LEU A 239 0.16 3.69 15.63
N ARG A 240 0.05 4.83 16.33
CA ARG A 240 0.60 5.00 17.68
C ARG A 240 -0.03 4.00 18.64
N ASP A 241 -1.35 3.83 18.61
CA ASP A 241 -2.05 2.93 19.52
C ASP A 241 -1.68 1.46 19.26
N ILE A 242 -1.54 1.06 17.98
CA ILE A 242 -1.04 -0.27 17.59
C ILE A 242 0.38 -0.50 18.12
N LEU A 243 1.27 0.48 17.94
CA LEU A 243 2.66 0.38 18.44
C LEU A 243 2.72 0.33 19.96
N MET A 244 1.93 1.15 20.65
CA MET A 244 1.86 1.16 22.12
C MET A 244 1.34 -0.17 22.64
N HIS A 245 0.31 -0.75 22.01
CA HIS A 245 -0.16 -2.10 22.33
C HIS A 245 0.98 -3.13 22.19
N TRP A 246 1.67 -3.13 21.05
CA TRP A 246 2.77 -4.07 20.80
C TRP A 246 3.94 -3.94 21.78
N ILE A 247 4.32 -2.70 22.13
CA ILE A 247 5.39 -2.43 23.10
C ILE A 247 4.94 -2.85 24.51
N SER A 248 3.70 -2.56 24.90
CA SER A 248 3.17 -2.89 26.22
C SER A 248 3.12 -4.40 26.48
N GLY A 249 2.85 -5.22 25.45
CA GLY A 249 2.88 -6.68 25.55
C GLY A 249 4.28 -7.28 25.74
N LYS A 250 5.35 -6.51 25.50
CA LYS A 250 6.75 -6.96 25.66
C LYS A 250 7.35 -6.66 27.03
N PHE A 251 6.61 -6.02 27.94
CA PHE A 251 6.97 -5.96 29.35
C PHE A 251 6.15 -7.00 30.13
N PRO A 252 6.60 -8.27 30.25
CA PRO A 252 6.04 -9.12 31.28
C PRO A 252 6.31 -8.44 32.62
N CYS A 253 5.24 -8.03 33.29
CA CYS A 253 5.26 -7.61 34.69
C CYS A 253 6.14 -8.61 35.45
N GLY A 254 7.27 -8.12 35.98
CA GLY A 254 8.31 -8.97 36.53
C GLY A 254 7.74 -9.99 37.49
N GLN A 255 8.02 -11.27 37.25
CA GLN A 255 7.84 -12.29 38.27
C GLN A 255 8.67 -11.85 39.48
N SER A 256 8.00 -11.37 40.51
CA SER A 256 8.56 -11.23 41.84
C SER A 256 9.05 -12.61 42.27
N ARG A 257 10.36 -12.85 42.12
CA ARG A 257 11.04 -13.97 42.75
C ARG A 257 10.88 -13.80 44.26
N THR A 258 9.96 -14.57 44.84
CA THR A 258 9.95 -14.84 46.27
C THR A 258 11.22 -15.62 46.59
N PHE A 259 12.18 -14.96 47.23
CA PHE A 259 13.27 -15.65 47.93
C PHE A 259 12.66 -16.34 49.17
N GLY A 260 12.81 -17.66 49.24
CA GLY A 260 12.66 -18.45 50.46
C GLY A 260 14.02 -18.71 51.10
#